data_AF-W7D6L3-F1
#
_entry.id   AF-W7D6L3-F1
#
_cell.length_a   1.000
_cell.length_b   1.000
_cell.length_c   1.000
_cell.angle_alpha   90.00
_cell.angle_beta   90.00
_cell.angle_gamma   90.00
#
_symmetry.space_group_name_H-M   'P 1'
#
loop_
_entity.id
_entity.type
_entity.pdbx_description
1 polymer ?
#
loop_
_entity_poly.entity_id
_entity_poly.type
_entity_poly.pdbx_seq_one_letter_code
_entity_poly.pdbx_strand_id
1 'polypeptide(L)'
;MSIEDADKNRVIHIEYASDNLKTGRGIGFGDSVNQVTKAYGSSYRDLTKSDRYEQELVYEDKDNNIELRFGFWNDKVEMIWLTSLDKAPI
;
A
#
# COMPACT_ATOMS: atom_id res chain seq x y z
N MET A 1 19.54 -22.78 -20.56
CA MET A 1 18.91 -21.98 -19.50
C MET A 1 17.70 -22.76 -19.03
N SER A 2 17.78 -23.35 -17.85
CA SER A 2 16.67 -24.05 -17.21
C SER A 2 15.62 -23.03 -16.77
N ILE A 3 14.38 -23.49 -16.59
CA ILE A 3 13.22 -22.72 -16.11
C ILE A 3 13.43 -22.17 -14.67
N GLU A 4 14.59 -22.44 -14.05
CA GLU A 4 14.92 -22.11 -12.66
C GLU A 4 15.38 -20.66 -12.44
N ASP A 5 15.60 -19.86 -13.48
CA ASP A 5 16.01 -18.44 -13.34
C ASP A 5 14.84 -17.44 -13.36
N ALA A 6 13.59 -17.90 -13.50
CA ALA A 6 12.42 -17.03 -13.71
C ALA A 6 11.71 -16.55 -12.42
N ASP A 7 12.18 -16.90 -11.22
CA ASP A 7 11.37 -16.78 -9.98
C ASP A 7 11.92 -15.77 -8.95
N LYS A 8 12.32 -14.56 -9.39
CA LYS A 8 12.83 -13.53 -8.46
C LYS A 8 12.12 -12.18 -8.41
N ASN A 9 11.03 -11.98 -9.18
CA ASN A 9 10.30 -10.70 -9.16
C ASN A 9 8.78 -10.91 -9.19
N ARG A 10 8.24 -11.70 -8.26
CA ARG A 10 6.78 -11.84 -8.10
C ARG A 10 6.23 -10.68 -7.27
N VAL A 11 5.90 -9.58 -7.95
CA VAL A 11 5.00 -8.58 -7.38
C VAL A 11 3.61 -9.21 -7.29
N ILE A 12 3.15 -9.49 -6.06
CA ILE A 12 1.76 -9.89 -5.83
C ILE A 12 0.94 -8.60 -5.77
N HIS A 13 0.21 -8.31 -6.85
CA HIS A 13 -0.78 -7.25 -6.86
C HIS A 13 -2.11 -7.80 -6.34
N ILE A 14 -2.54 -7.34 -5.17
CA ILE A 14 -3.85 -7.67 -4.61
C ILE A 14 -4.75 -6.44 -4.75
N GLU A 15 -5.57 -6.40 -5.80
CA GLU A 15 -6.72 -5.48 -5.88
C GLU A 15 -7.95 -6.21 -5.37
N TYR A 16 -8.43 -5.80 -4.19
CA TYR A 16 -9.66 -6.34 -3.63
C TYR A 16 -10.49 -5.20 -3.03
N ALA A 17 -11.63 -4.91 -3.64
CA ALA A 17 -12.58 -3.93 -3.14
C ALA A 17 -13.65 -4.64 -2.31
N SER A 18 -13.61 -4.44 -1.00
CA SER A 18 -14.66 -4.88 -0.08
C SER A 18 -14.73 -3.94 1.11
N ASP A 19 -15.94 -3.51 1.45
CA ASP A 19 -16.22 -2.70 2.64
C ASP A 19 -15.82 -3.40 3.95
N ASN A 20 -15.59 -4.72 3.91
CA ASN A 20 -15.18 -5.52 5.06
C ASN A 20 -13.66 -5.75 5.16
N LEU A 21 -12.89 -5.33 4.14
CA LEU A 21 -11.44 -5.52 4.16
C LEU A 21 -10.80 -4.52 5.12
N LYS A 22 -9.98 -5.04 6.04
CA LYS A 22 -9.15 -4.24 6.93
C LYS A 22 -7.72 -4.75 6.90
N THR A 23 -6.77 -3.83 7.06
CA THR A 23 -5.38 -4.19 7.32
C THR A 23 -5.23 -4.84 8.70
N GLY A 24 -4.09 -5.45 8.97
CA GLY A 24 -3.77 -5.97 10.32
C GLY A 24 -3.77 -4.91 11.42
N ARG A 25 -3.73 -3.62 11.08
CA ARG A 25 -3.84 -2.49 12.03
C ARG A 25 -5.24 -1.85 12.06
N GLY A 26 -6.23 -2.50 11.44
CA GLY A 26 -7.64 -2.11 11.52
C GLY A 26 -8.08 -1.02 10.55
N ILE A 27 -7.24 -0.62 9.58
CA ILE A 27 -7.59 0.38 8.56
C ILE A 27 -8.35 -0.28 7.41
N GLY A 28 -9.47 0.30 7.01
CA GLY A 28 -10.28 -0.13 5.87
C GLY A 28 -10.76 1.04 5.01
N PHE A 29 -11.62 0.71 4.04
CA PHE A 29 -12.30 1.71 3.21
C PHE A 29 -13.12 2.67 4.06
N GLY A 30 -13.10 3.96 3.71
CA GLY A 30 -13.82 5.01 4.42
C GLY A 30 -13.12 5.60 5.66
N ASP A 31 -12.02 5.01 6.12
CA ASP A 31 -11.22 5.59 7.20
C ASP A 31 -10.52 6.89 6.74
N SER A 32 -10.36 7.83 7.66
CA SER A 32 -9.74 9.14 7.39
C SER A 32 -8.22 9.11 7.34
N VAL A 33 -7.62 10.14 6.74
CA VAL A 33 -6.16 10.36 6.75
C VAL A 33 -5.61 10.33 8.17
N ASN A 34 -6.33 10.94 9.12
CA ASN A 34 -5.95 10.95 10.54
C ASN A 34 -5.96 9.55 11.18
N GLN A 35 -6.92 8.69 10.82
CA GLN A 35 -6.95 7.31 11.32
C GLN A 35 -5.77 6.50 10.77
N VAL A 36 -5.46 6.64 9.47
CA VAL A 36 -4.33 5.95 8.84
C VAL A 36 -2.99 6.38 9.46
N THR A 37 -2.77 7.69 9.61
CA THR A 37 -1.53 8.23 10.21
C THR A 37 -1.38 7.85 11.69
N LYS A 38 -2.48 7.72 12.45
CA LYS A 38 -2.44 7.17 13.81
C LYS A 38 -2.06 5.69 13.86
N ALA A 39 -2.54 4.88 12.92
CA ALA A 39 -2.29 3.44 12.90
C ALA A 39 -0.89 3.06 12.38
N TYR A 40 -0.38 3.81 11.40
CA TYR A 40 0.87 3.51 10.72
C TYR A 40 2.04 4.42 11.12
N GLY A 41 1.76 5.48 11.89
CA GLY A 41 2.77 6.44 12.36
C GLY A 41 3.12 7.48 11.29
N SER A 42 3.98 8.43 11.66
CA SER A 42 4.38 9.56 10.80
C SER A 42 5.47 9.22 9.78
N SER A 43 5.95 7.98 9.74
CA SER A 43 7.03 7.52 8.85
C SER A 43 6.51 7.10 7.48
N TYR A 44 5.59 7.88 6.91
CA TYR A 44 5.07 7.66 5.56
C TYR A 44 5.79 8.53 4.54
N ARG A 45 5.89 8.04 3.30
CA ARG A 45 6.15 8.90 2.14
C ARG A 45 4.81 9.45 1.67
N ASP A 46 4.68 10.77 1.70
CA ASP A 46 3.54 11.46 1.08
C ASP A 46 3.81 11.54 -0.42
N LEU A 47 2.97 10.88 -1.21
CA LEU A 47 2.95 11.06 -2.65
C LEU A 47 1.82 12.06 -2.94
N THR A 48 2.19 13.32 -3.18
CA THR A 48 1.24 14.35 -3.60
C THR A 48 0.44 13.87 -4.81
N LYS A 49 -0.89 13.99 -4.75
CA LYS A 49 -1.91 13.74 -5.80
C LYS A 49 -1.45 12.88 -6.98
N SER A 50 -1.90 11.63 -7.02
CA SER A 50 -1.89 10.87 -8.27
C SER A 50 -3.05 11.31 -9.17
N ASP A 51 -3.04 10.90 -10.44
CA ASP A 51 -4.14 11.19 -11.38
C ASP A 51 -5.52 10.66 -10.91
N ARG A 52 -5.53 9.79 -9.88
CA ARG A 52 -6.72 9.07 -9.41
C ARG A 52 -7.15 9.41 -7.98
N TYR A 53 -6.25 9.90 -7.12
CA TYR A 53 -6.52 10.17 -5.71
C TYR A 53 -6.02 11.55 -5.28
N GLU A 54 -6.74 12.17 -4.33
CA GLU A 54 -6.39 13.50 -3.83
C GLU A 54 -5.15 13.49 -2.93
N GLN A 55 -4.83 12.34 -2.35
CA GLN A 55 -3.63 12.11 -1.57
C GLN A 55 -3.30 10.62 -1.61
N GLU A 56 -2.02 10.29 -1.56
CA GLU A 56 -1.55 8.93 -1.33
C GLU A 56 -0.58 8.91 -0.16
N LEU A 57 -0.82 8.01 0.80
CA LEU A 57 0.13 7.73 1.89
C LEU A 57 0.78 6.38 1.66
N VAL A 58 2.11 6.36 1.66
CA VAL A 58 2.90 5.14 1.49
C VAL A 58 3.60 4.79 2.79
N TYR A 59 3.31 3.61 3.33
CA TYR A 59 3.97 3.00 4.47
C TYR A 59 4.88 1.86 4.00
N GLU A 60 6.15 1.92 4.38
CA GLU A 60 7.12 0.84 4.10
C GLU A 60 7.39 0.04 5.37
N ASP A 61 7.19 -1.27 5.29
CA ASP A 61 7.63 -2.23 6.30
C ASP A 61 8.80 -3.02 5.73
N LYS A 62 10.00 -2.58 6.06
CA LYS A 62 11.25 -3.18 5.56
C LYS A 62 11.56 -4.52 6.21
N ASP A 63 11.04 -4.77 7.42
CA ASP A 63 11.22 -6.04 8.11
C ASP A 63 10.43 -7.15 7.41
N ASN A 64 9.25 -6.81 6.87
CA ASN A 64 8.40 -7.71 6.11
C ASN A 64 8.53 -7.57 4.59
N ASN A 65 9.41 -6.69 4.11
CA ASN A 65 9.63 -6.41 2.68
C ASN A 65 8.35 -6.02 1.92
N ILE A 66 7.51 -5.17 2.51
CA ILE A 66 6.24 -4.71 1.90
C ILE A 66 6.10 -3.19 1.87
N GLU A 67 5.43 -2.69 0.83
CA GLU A 67 4.87 -1.35 0.72
C GLU A 67 3.35 -1.46 0.85
N LEU A 68 2.78 -0.71 1.79
CA LEU A 68 1.33 -0.46 1.90
C LEU A 68 1.04 0.96 1.43
N ARG A 69 0.15 1.11 0.46
CA ARG A 69 -0.29 2.42 -0.02
C ARG A 69 -1.78 2.61 0.23
N PHE A 70 -2.14 3.80 0.68
CA PHE A 70 -3.51 4.23 0.89
C PHE A 70 -3.81 5.40 -0.05
N GLY A 71 -4.82 5.23 -0.91
CA GLY A 71 -5.35 6.31 -1.76
C GLY A 71 -6.57 6.96 -1.14
N PHE A 72 -6.60 8.29 -1.13
CA PHE A 72 -7.67 9.07 -0.49
C PHE A 72 -8.48 9.90 -1.49
N TRP A 73 -9.79 9.96 -1.25
CA TRP A 73 -10.70 10.92 -1.89
C TRP A 73 -11.62 11.50 -0.81
N ASN A 74 -11.72 12.83 -0.71
CA ASN A 74 -12.56 13.51 0.29
C ASN A 74 -12.30 13.02 1.75
N ASP A 75 -11.02 12.92 2.12
CA ASP A 75 -10.55 12.41 3.44
C ASP A 75 -11.03 10.99 3.76
N LYS A 76 -11.17 10.13 2.75
CA LYS A 76 -11.55 8.71 2.93
C LYS A 76 -10.65 7.79 2.13
N VAL A 77 -10.24 6.68 2.75
CA VAL A 77 -9.56 5.58 2.06
C VAL A 77 -10.50 5.00 0.99
N GLU A 78 -10.09 5.12 -0.26
CA GLU A 78 -10.76 4.54 -1.44
C GLU A 78 -9.88 3.46 -2.11
N MET A 79 -8.67 3.25 -1.59
CA MET A 79 -7.74 2.26 -2.08
C MET A 79 -6.77 1.84 -0.98
N ILE A 80 -6.49 0.53 -0.94
CA ILE A 80 -5.41 -0.07 -0.18
C ILE A 80 -4.63 -0.97 -1.14
N TRP A 81 -3.35 -0.66 -1.36
CA TRP A 81 -2.44 -1.49 -2.15
C TRP A 81 -1.37 -2.10 -1.27
N LEU A 82 -1.06 -3.36 -1.52
CA LEU A 82 0.04 -4.10 -0.90
C LEU A 82 0.98 -4.58 -2.01
N THR A 83 2.25 -4.20 -1.91
CA THR A 83 3.29 -4.54 -2.88
C THR A 83 4.51 -5.10 -2.14
N SER A 84 5.26 -6.04 -2.72
CA SER A 84 6.60 -6.39 -2.21
C SER A 84 7.58 -5.25 -2.50
N LEU A 85 8.52 -4.99 -1.58
CA LEU A 85 9.62 -4.03 -1.77
C LEU A 85 10.79 -4.59 -2.58
N ASP A 86 10.73 -5.86 -3.03
CA ASP A 86 11.77 -6.48 -3.85
C ASP A 86 12.13 -5.59 -5.05
N LYS A 87 13.30 -4.96 -4.93
CA LYS A 87 13.88 -4.16 -6.00
C LYS A 87 14.19 -5.09 -7.16
N ALA A 88 13.70 -4.74 -8.35
CA ALA A 88 14.39 -5.14 -9.56
C ALA A 88 15.87 -4.75 -9.41
N PRO A 89 16.84 -5.66 -9.65
CA PRO A 89 18.24 -5.27 -9.67
C PRO A 89 18.43 -4.19 -10.74
N ILE A 90 19.08 -3.09 -10.35
CA ILE A 90 19.60 -2.06 -11.28
C ILE A 90 20.82 -2.66 -11.99
#